data_AF-A0A840PSQ4-F1
#
_entry.id   AF-A0A840PSQ4-F1
#
_cell.length_a   1.000
_cell.length_b   1.000
_cell.length_c   1.000
_cell.angle_alpha   90.00
_cell.angle_beta   90.00
_cell.angle_gamma   90.00
#
_symmetry.space_group_name_H-M   'P 1'
#
loop_
_entity.id
_entity.type
_entity.pdbx_description
1 polymer ?
#
loop_
_entity_poly.entity_id
_entity_poly.type
_entity_poly.pdbx_seq_one_letter_code
_entity_poly.pdbx_strand_id
1 'polypeptide(L)'
;MARSQLLKDAVSGKESIENILLRLKVILSDLDNENIMNWVNGELQGYKDKESVPSYRILKGRIIGTYLINFSVKYKDAPVPLEFLISKEEIDELRTVRMTDGIATIQNILRGENRENYGFVIPTAYCHAISTDDFQIAGMRVRIGSNQLDGIVSCVKSKLVEVIMELEKEFENLDELDIRSQIKENESVKQVIYNIENIIYDKSVKVGDKNKIERSRIGHLFGHLWEGRDKK
;
A
#
# COMPACT_ATOMS: atom_id res chain seq x y z
N MET A 1 23.14 -19.46 -1.78
CA MET A 1 23.66 -18.10 -2.00
C MET A 1 23.56 -17.32 -0.70
N ALA A 2 24.50 -16.41 -0.45
CA ALA A 2 24.38 -15.48 0.66
C ALA A 2 23.28 -14.44 0.34
N ARG A 3 22.55 -13.98 1.36
CA ARG A 3 21.57 -12.88 1.21
C ARG A 3 22.28 -11.58 0.87
N SER A 4 21.69 -10.78 -0.01
CA SER A 4 22.18 -9.46 -0.40
C SER A 4 22.30 -8.53 0.81
N GLN A 5 23.23 -7.58 0.74
CA GLN A 5 23.30 -6.50 1.71
C GLN A 5 22.03 -5.65 1.66
N LEU A 6 21.46 -5.43 0.48
CA LEU A 6 20.18 -4.75 0.30
C LEU A 6 19.05 -5.36 1.16
N LEU A 7 18.90 -6.69 1.17
CA LEU A 7 17.90 -7.37 2.01
C LEU A 7 18.23 -7.24 3.50
N LYS A 8 19.50 -7.36 3.88
CA LYS A 8 19.94 -7.19 5.28
C LYS A 8 19.64 -5.77 5.78
N ASP A 9 19.85 -4.76 4.96
CA ASP A 9 19.57 -3.36 5.28
C ASP A 9 18.06 -3.13 5.46
N ALA A 10 17.25 -3.68 4.55
CA ALA A 10 15.79 -3.62 4.62
C ALA A 10 15.21 -4.25 5.91
N VAL A 11 15.73 -5.40 6.32
CA VAL A 11 15.25 -6.11 7.50
C VAL A 11 15.81 -5.50 8.79
N SER A 12 17.09 -5.11 8.81
CA SER A 12 17.75 -4.59 10.02
C SER A 12 17.20 -3.23 10.47
N GLY A 13 16.60 -2.45 9.56
CA GLY A 13 16.05 -1.13 9.85
C GLY A 13 17.11 -0.08 10.18
N LYS A 14 18.38 -0.35 9.87
CA LYS A 14 19.49 0.61 10.03
C LYS A 14 19.47 1.70 8.96
N GLU A 15 19.05 1.34 7.75
CA GLU A 15 18.89 2.28 6.64
C GLU A 15 17.45 2.81 6.56
N SER A 16 17.29 4.01 6.01
CA SER A 16 15.97 4.59 5.75
C SER A 16 15.28 3.86 4.60
N ILE A 17 13.95 3.82 4.64
CA ILE A 17 13.13 3.19 3.59
C ILE A 17 13.42 3.87 2.25
N GLU A 18 13.62 5.17 2.26
CA GLU A 18 13.95 6.01 1.11
C GLU A 18 15.26 5.58 0.44
N ASN A 19 16.31 5.33 1.20
CA ASN A 19 17.60 4.91 0.65
C ASN A 19 17.50 3.52 0.01
N ILE A 20 16.76 2.61 0.64
CA ILE A 20 16.55 1.28 0.12
C ILE A 20 15.69 1.33 -1.15
N LEU A 21 14.62 2.15 -1.16
CA LEU A 21 13.81 2.41 -2.36
C LEU A 21 14.63 3.03 -3.49
N LEU A 22 15.57 3.92 -3.20
CA LEU A 22 16.46 4.51 -4.21
C LEU A 22 17.38 3.46 -4.84
N ARG A 23 17.99 2.58 -4.04
CA ARG A 23 18.78 1.45 -4.56
C ARG A 23 17.92 0.52 -5.39
N LEU A 24 16.75 0.16 -4.87
CA LEU A 24 15.79 -0.71 -5.55
C LEU A 24 15.29 -0.08 -6.86
N LYS A 25 15.11 1.25 -6.92
CA LYS A 25 14.75 1.98 -8.14
C LYS A 25 15.76 1.75 -9.26
N VAL A 26 17.05 1.76 -8.95
CA VAL A 26 18.11 1.53 -9.95
C VAL A 26 17.98 0.12 -10.52
N ILE A 27 17.87 -0.89 -9.66
CA ILE A 27 17.71 -2.30 -10.07
C ILE A 27 16.43 -2.50 -10.90
N LEU A 28 15.29 -2.01 -10.40
CA LEU A 28 14.00 -2.20 -11.06
C LEU A 28 13.89 -1.44 -12.39
N SER A 29 14.71 -0.40 -12.60
CA SER A 29 14.75 0.31 -13.89
C SER A 29 15.26 -0.57 -15.03
N ASP A 30 16.05 -1.61 -14.71
CA ASP A 30 16.56 -2.54 -15.72
C ASP A 30 15.47 -3.49 -16.25
N LEU A 31 14.37 -3.67 -15.50
CA LEU A 31 13.22 -4.49 -15.90
C LEU A 31 12.29 -3.82 -16.91
N ASP A 32 12.46 -2.51 -17.16
CA ASP A 32 11.69 -1.71 -18.12
C ASP A 32 10.15 -1.88 -17.99
N ASN A 33 9.64 -1.89 -16.74
CA ASN A 33 8.21 -1.98 -16.45
C ASN A 33 7.67 -0.69 -15.81
N GLU A 34 6.77 -0.01 -16.53
CA GLU A 34 6.18 1.26 -16.09
C GLU A 34 5.36 1.15 -14.79
N ASN A 35 4.61 0.07 -14.58
CA ASN A 35 3.77 -0.10 -13.39
C ASN A 35 4.60 -0.18 -12.10
N ILE A 36 5.71 -0.92 -12.16
CA ILE A 36 6.67 -1.05 -11.07
C ILE A 36 7.35 0.30 -10.82
N MET A 37 7.81 0.98 -11.88
CA MET A 37 8.45 2.29 -11.75
C MET A 37 7.49 3.36 -11.22
N ASN A 38 6.22 3.31 -11.59
CA ASN A 38 5.18 4.19 -11.05
C ASN A 38 4.99 4.00 -9.56
N TRP A 39 5.02 2.76 -9.07
CA TRP A 39 4.98 2.50 -7.64
C TRP A 39 6.21 3.04 -6.92
N VAL A 40 7.42 2.74 -7.39
CA VAL A 40 8.66 3.20 -6.76
C VAL A 40 8.72 4.74 -6.72
N ASN A 41 8.36 5.39 -7.83
CA ASN A 41 8.33 6.85 -7.90
C ASN A 41 7.23 7.44 -7.00
N GLY A 42 6.06 6.80 -6.93
CA GLY A 42 4.97 7.20 -6.05
C GLY A 42 5.35 7.09 -4.57
N GLU A 43 6.04 6.03 -4.18
CA GLU A 43 6.55 5.85 -2.82
C GLU A 43 7.64 6.89 -2.47
N LEU A 44 8.54 7.22 -3.41
CA LEU A 44 9.62 8.19 -3.18
C LEU A 44 9.17 9.66 -3.23
N GLN A 45 8.33 10.02 -4.20
CA GLN A 45 8.03 11.41 -4.55
C GLN A 45 6.56 11.79 -4.33
N GLY A 46 5.70 10.80 -4.07
CA GLY A 46 4.25 10.95 -4.03
C GLY A 46 3.58 10.60 -5.35
N TYR A 47 2.30 10.22 -5.25
CA TYR A 47 1.43 9.84 -6.36
C TYR A 47 0.77 11.08 -6.96
N LYS A 48 1.01 11.33 -8.25
CA LYS A 48 0.41 12.47 -8.97
C LYS A 48 -1.07 12.23 -9.29
N ASP A 49 -1.40 10.99 -9.60
CA ASP A 49 -2.75 10.58 -9.95
C ASP A 49 -3.42 9.86 -8.78
N LYS A 50 -4.61 10.34 -8.41
CA LYS A 50 -5.44 9.73 -7.34
C LYS A 50 -5.97 8.35 -7.73
N GLU A 51 -5.97 7.99 -9.01
CA GLU A 51 -6.41 6.67 -9.46
C GLU A 51 -5.27 5.64 -9.39
N SER A 52 -4.01 6.09 -9.43
CA SER A 52 -2.81 5.24 -9.38
C SER A 52 -2.40 4.79 -7.97
N VAL A 53 -3.09 5.28 -6.93
CA VAL A 53 -2.66 5.07 -5.55
C VAL A 53 -2.99 3.63 -5.10
N PRO A 54 -2.04 2.87 -4.54
CA PRO A 54 -2.29 1.52 -4.07
C PRO A 54 -3.39 1.44 -3.00
N SER A 55 -4.06 0.29 -2.90
CA SER A 55 -5.19 0.06 -2.00
C SER A 55 -4.85 0.32 -0.52
N TYR A 56 -3.65 -0.06 -0.07
CA TYR A 56 -3.17 0.18 1.30
C TYR A 56 -2.98 1.67 1.63
N ARG A 57 -3.03 2.56 0.64
CA ARG A 57 -2.99 4.02 0.82
C ARG A 57 -4.37 4.68 0.82
N ILE A 58 -5.43 3.90 0.65
CA ILE A 58 -6.81 4.36 0.75
C ILE A 58 -7.27 4.17 2.20
N LEU A 59 -7.35 5.28 2.93
CA LEU A 59 -7.67 5.30 4.35
C LEU A 59 -9.11 5.75 4.60
N LYS A 60 -9.68 5.30 5.72
CA LYS A 60 -10.98 5.75 6.21
C LYS A 60 -10.76 6.57 7.47
N GLY A 61 -10.95 7.88 7.36
CA GLY A 61 -10.82 8.80 8.47
C GLY A 61 -12.08 8.93 9.31
N ARG A 62 -12.00 9.80 10.32
CA ARG A 62 -13.14 10.22 11.14
C ARG A 62 -13.48 11.66 10.81
N ILE A 63 -14.74 11.92 10.48
CA ILE A 63 -15.20 13.28 10.24
C ILE A 63 -15.46 13.94 11.59
N ILE A 64 -14.74 15.04 11.83
CA ILE A 64 -14.84 15.84 13.04
C ILE A 64 -15.00 17.30 12.65
N GLY A 65 -15.63 18.09 13.51
CA GLY A 65 -15.91 19.47 13.16
C GLY A 65 -16.34 20.33 14.32
N THR A 66 -16.67 21.56 13.97
CA THR A 66 -17.34 22.52 14.83
C THR A 66 -18.71 22.79 14.24
N TYR A 67 -19.76 22.61 15.04
CA TYR A 67 -21.13 22.81 14.61
C TYR A 67 -21.99 23.34 15.75
N LEU A 68 -23.13 23.95 15.41
CA LEU A 68 -24.12 24.49 16.32
C LEU A 68 -25.45 23.80 16.12
N ILE A 69 -26.14 23.52 17.24
CA ILE A 69 -27.51 23.03 17.25
C ILE A 69 -28.42 24.12 17.84
N ASN A 70 -29.48 24.47 17.11
CA ASN A 70 -30.52 25.45 17.49
C ASN A 70 -29.94 26.78 17.99
N PHE A 71 -28.83 27.22 17.41
CA PHE A 71 -28.05 28.41 17.83
C PHE A 71 -27.64 28.46 19.32
N SER A 72 -27.87 27.39 20.07
CA SER A 72 -27.81 27.38 21.53
C SER A 72 -26.63 26.55 22.04
N VAL A 73 -26.34 25.43 21.38
CA VAL A 73 -25.28 24.50 21.79
C VAL A 73 -24.21 24.46 20.70
N LYS A 74 -22.96 24.75 21.07
CA LYS A 74 -21.81 24.68 20.18
C LYS A 74 -20.92 23.50 20.54
N TYR A 75 -20.73 22.60 19.58
CA TYR A 75 -19.77 21.51 19.66
C TYR A 75 -18.47 21.94 18.98
N LYS A 76 -17.33 21.60 19.57
CA LYS A 76 -15.99 21.88 19.02
C LYS A 76 -15.20 20.59 18.97
N ASP A 77 -14.55 20.36 17.83
CA ASP A 77 -13.70 19.19 17.59
C ASP A 77 -14.38 17.84 17.90
N ALA A 78 -15.68 17.75 17.59
CA ALA A 78 -16.51 16.60 17.88
C ALA A 78 -16.91 15.86 16.59
N PRO A 79 -17.24 14.55 16.65
CA PRO A 79 -17.85 13.84 15.54
C PRO A 79 -19.11 14.56 15.06
N VAL A 80 -19.25 14.74 13.75
CA VAL A 80 -20.41 15.43 13.16
C VAL A 80 -21.46 14.39 12.76
N PRO A 81 -22.70 14.44 13.28
CA PRO A 81 -23.78 13.52 12.91
C PRO A 81 -24.35 13.83 11.52
N LEU A 82 -23.64 13.42 10.48
CA LEU A 82 -23.98 13.71 9.08
C LEU A 82 -25.13 12.86 8.53
N GLU A 83 -25.51 11.79 9.22
CA GLU A 83 -26.51 10.80 8.77
C GLU A 83 -27.91 11.41 8.57
N PHE A 84 -28.17 12.57 9.16
CA PHE A 84 -29.43 13.30 9.00
C PHE A 84 -29.37 14.34 7.88
N LEU A 85 -28.19 14.58 7.29
CA LEU A 85 -27.94 15.65 6.31
C LEU A 85 -27.66 15.09 4.91
N ILE A 86 -26.94 13.97 4.82
CA ILE A 86 -26.47 13.39 3.57
C ILE A 86 -26.56 11.86 3.60
N SER A 87 -26.47 11.23 2.43
CA SER A 87 -26.54 9.77 2.30
C SER A 87 -25.33 9.06 2.93
N LYS A 88 -25.46 7.76 3.21
CA LYS A 88 -24.36 6.95 3.76
C LYS A 88 -23.21 6.82 2.77
N GLU A 89 -23.52 6.76 1.49
CA GLU A 89 -22.58 6.70 0.39
C GLU A 89 -21.74 7.98 0.34
N GLU A 90 -22.37 9.15 0.42
CA GLU A 90 -21.67 10.45 0.49
C GLU A 90 -20.80 10.58 1.74
N ILE A 91 -21.27 10.11 2.91
CA ILE A 91 -20.47 10.08 4.14
C ILE A 91 -19.24 9.19 3.96
N ASP A 92 -19.42 8.02 3.32
CA ASP A 92 -18.34 7.08 3.08
C ASP A 92 -17.30 7.63 2.12
N GLU A 93 -17.72 8.35 1.08
CA GLU A 93 -16.84 9.09 0.17
C GLU A 93 -16.10 10.21 0.90
N LEU A 94 -16.80 11.02 1.69
CA LEU A 94 -16.25 12.17 2.40
C LEU A 94 -15.18 11.76 3.41
N ARG A 95 -15.34 10.61 4.09
CA ARG A 95 -14.32 10.07 5.02
C ARG A 95 -13.17 9.34 4.32
N THR A 96 -13.27 9.07 3.01
CA THR A 96 -12.24 8.35 2.26
C THR A 96 -11.11 9.29 1.87
N VAL A 97 -9.91 8.95 2.30
CA VAL A 97 -8.71 9.73 1.99
C VAL A 97 -7.75 8.86 1.18
N ARG A 98 -7.33 9.38 0.03
CA ARG A 98 -6.26 8.78 -0.78
C ARG A 98 -4.95 9.46 -0.43
N MET A 99 -4.06 8.74 0.25
CA MET A 99 -2.76 9.26 0.69
C MET A 99 -1.78 9.29 -0.47
N THR A 100 -1.59 10.48 -1.05
CA THR A 100 -0.72 10.69 -2.22
C THR A 100 0.70 11.08 -1.85
N ASP A 101 0.96 11.51 -0.62
CA ASP A 101 2.30 11.93 -0.18
C ASP A 101 3.34 10.79 -0.25
N GLY A 102 4.60 11.12 -0.56
CA GLY A 102 5.70 10.16 -0.50
C GLY A 102 5.92 9.59 0.91
N ILE A 103 6.59 8.45 1.02
CA ILE A 103 6.78 7.72 2.27
C ILE A 103 7.52 8.55 3.33
N ALA A 104 8.51 9.34 2.89
CA ALA A 104 9.27 10.25 3.75
C ALA A 104 8.37 11.28 4.44
N THR A 105 7.42 11.85 3.71
CA THR A 105 6.44 12.81 4.25
C THR A 105 5.56 12.16 5.30
N ILE A 106 5.09 10.93 5.06
CA ILE A 106 4.29 10.17 6.03
C ILE A 106 5.12 9.89 7.30
N GLN A 107 6.38 9.47 7.16
CA GLN A 107 7.27 9.25 8.29
C GLN A 107 7.54 10.54 9.07
N ASN A 108 7.67 11.68 8.38
CA ASN A 108 7.83 13.00 9.02
C ASN A 108 6.58 13.39 9.82
N ILE A 109 5.37 13.15 9.28
CA ILE A 109 4.11 13.36 10.01
C ILE A 109 4.09 12.52 11.29
N LEU A 110 4.47 11.24 11.20
CA LEU A 110 4.50 10.31 12.34
C LEU A 110 5.50 10.69 13.43
N ARG A 111 6.61 11.36 13.07
CA ARG A 111 7.61 11.87 14.01
C ARG A 111 7.23 13.22 14.63
N GLY A 112 6.27 13.94 14.03
CA GLY A 112 5.83 15.25 14.51
C GLY A 112 4.97 15.17 15.77
N GLU A 113 5.00 16.23 16.58
CA GLU A 113 4.20 16.34 17.81
C GLU A 113 2.69 16.33 17.53
N ASN A 114 2.27 16.78 16.34
CA ASN A 114 0.87 16.87 15.93
C ASN A 114 0.34 15.65 15.15
N ARG A 115 1.03 14.50 15.19
CA ARG A 115 0.67 13.30 14.41
C ARG A 115 -0.76 12.81 14.63
N GLU A 116 -1.31 12.99 15.84
CA GLU A 116 -2.67 12.57 16.20
C GLU A 116 -3.76 13.50 15.63
N ASN A 117 -3.37 14.68 15.15
CA ASN A 117 -4.26 15.69 14.61
C ASN A 117 -4.17 15.81 13.09
N TYR A 118 -3.41 14.93 12.42
CA TYR A 118 -3.31 14.92 10.97
C TYR A 118 -4.68 14.70 10.33
N GLY A 119 -5.00 15.48 9.31
CA GLY A 119 -6.29 15.39 8.66
C GLY A 119 -6.48 16.39 7.54
N PHE A 120 -7.54 16.16 6.77
CA PHE A 120 -7.86 16.92 5.57
C PHE A 120 -9.07 17.81 5.82
N VAL A 121 -8.93 19.11 5.54
CA VAL A 121 -10.03 20.06 5.71
C VAL A 121 -11.10 19.79 4.66
N ILE A 122 -12.35 19.68 5.09
CA ILE A 122 -13.50 19.65 4.19
C ILE A 122 -13.82 21.11 3.85
N PRO A 123 -13.99 21.46 2.56
CA PRO A 123 -14.25 22.83 2.16
C PRO A 123 -15.43 23.46 2.92
N THR A 124 -15.25 24.69 3.40
CA THR A 124 -16.28 25.43 4.13
C THR A 124 -17.57 25.60 3.32
N ALA A 125 -17.44 25.78 2.00
CA ALA A 125 -18.59 25.85 1.10
C ALA A 125 -19.45 24.57 1.16
N TYR A 126 -18.82 23.38 1.21
CA TYR A 126 -19.54 22.12 1.37
C TYR A 126 -20.22 22.04 2.74
N CYS A 127 -19.51 22.44 3.81
CA CYS A 127 -20.07 22.48 5.16
C CYS A 127 -21.34 23.33 5.24
N HIS A 128 -21.34 24.51 4.61
CA HIS A 128 -22.52 25.38 4.57
C HIS A 128 -23.63 24.85 3.67
N ALA A 129 -23.29 24.21 2.54
CA ALA A 129 -24.27 23.66 1.62
C ALA A 129 -25.13 22.55 2.25
N ILE A 130 -24.56 21.75 3.16
CA ILE A 130 -25.28 20.67 3.86
C ILE A 130 -25.86 21.11 5.22
N SER A 131 -25.64 22.35 5.64
CA SER A 131 -26.16 22.87 6.91
C SER A 131 -27.66 23.17 6.79
N THR A 132 -28.36 23.11 7.92
CA THR A 132 -29.76 23.53 8.06
C THR A 132 -29.87 24.67 9.07
N ASP A 133 -31.05 25.29 9.17
CA ASP A 133 -31.29 26.37 10.14
C ASP A 133 -31.02 25.92 11.58
N ASP A 134 -31.45 24.70 11.92
CA ASP A 134 -31.28 24.11 13.25
C ASP A 134 -29.92 23.43 13.44
N PHE A 135 -29.17 23.17 12.37
CA PHE A 135 -27.88 22.47 12.39
C PHE A 135 -26.84 23.14 11.49
N GLN A 136 -26.01 23.99 12.10
CA GLN A 136 -25.02 24.80 11.36
C GLN A 136 -23.61 24.24 11.51
N ILE A 137 -22.98 23.89 10.41
CA ILE A 137 -21.60 23.38 10.40
C ILE A 137 -20.66 24.53 10.09
N ALA A 138 -19.84 24.92 11.07
CA ALA A 138 -18.85 25.98 10.93
C ALA A 138 -17.57 25.50 10.22
N GLY A 139 -17.27 24.20 10.31
CA GLY A 139 -16.16 23.59 9.58
C GLY A 139 -15.95 22.14 9.98
N MET A 140 -15.46 21.35 9.03
CA MET A 140 -15.15 19.94 9.24
C MET A 140 -13.77 19.58 8.69
N ARG A 141 -13.23 18.49 9.21
CA ARG A 141 -12.03 17.84 8.69
C ARG A 141 -12.14 16.33 8.86
N VAL A 142 -11.46 15.61 7.99
CA VAL A 142 -11.28 14.17 8.08
C VAL A 142 -9.99 13.91 8.85
N ARG A 143 -10.10 13.53 10.12
CA ARG A 143 -8.94 13.14 10.95
C ARG A 143 -8.49 11.73 10.59
N ILE A 144 -7.19 11.57 10.36
CA ILE A 144 -6.55 10.29 10.12
C ILE A 144 -5.77 9.90 11.37
N GLY A 145 -5.96 8.66 11.83
CA GLY A 145 -5.23 8.15 12.98
C GLY A 145 -3.77 7.85 12.62
N SER A 146 -2.84 8.13 13.53
CA SER A 146 -1.41 7.82 13.37
C SER A 146 -1.17 6.35 13.07
N ASN A 147 -1.93 5.45 13.71
CA ASN A 147 -1.91 4.02 13.44
C ASN A 147 -2.20 3.62 11.99
N GLN A 148 -3.03 4.37 11.26
CA GLN A 148 -3.28 4.12 9.84
C GLN A 148 -2.07 4.52 8.99
N LEU A 149 -1.39 5.62 9.35
CA LEU A 149 -0.15 6.04 8.70
C LEU A 149 1.00 5.07 8.99
N ASP A 150 1.12 4.57 10.23
CA ASP A 150 2.05 3.49 10.58
C ASP A 150 1.78 2.21 9.78
N GLY A 151 0.49 1.92 9.52
CA GLY A 151 0.07 0.83 8.65
C GLY A 151 0.60 0.96 7.22
N ILE A 152 0.56 2.17 6.63
CA ILE A 152 1.17 2.43 5.32
C ILE A 152 2.68 2.15 5.36
N VAL A 153 3.39 2.71 6.35
CA VAL A 153 4.84 2.52 6.47
C VAL A 153 5.22 1.05 6.60
N SER A 154 4.47 0.31 7.41
CA SER A 154 4.68 -1.12 7.62
C SER A 154 4.41 -1.93 6.34
N CYS A 155 3.35 -1.60 5.61
CA CYS A 155 3.00 -2.26 4.35
C CYS A 155 4.06 -2.03 3.27
N VAL A 156 4.54 -0.79 3.12
CA VAL A 156 5.63 -0.44 2.19
C VAL A 156 6.91 -1.20 2.53
N LYS A 157 7.26 -1.30 3.82
CA LYS A 157 8.42 -2.08 4.27
C LYS A 157 8.27 -3.57 3.93
N SER A 158 7.09 -4.16 4.14
CA SER A 158 6.83 -5.57 3.79
C SER A 158 7.00 -5.80 2.29
N LYS A 159 6.33 -4.98 1.46
CA LYS A 159 6.39 -5.09 0.00
C LYS A 159 7.82 -4.92 -0.51
N LEU A 160 8.57 -3.97 0.04
CA LEU A 160 9.97 -3.77 -0.31
C LEU A 160 10.80 -5.04 -0.07
N VAL A 161 10.63 -5.68 1.10
CA VAL A 161 11.33 -6.94 1.43
C VAL A 161 10.92 -8.06 0.48
N GLU A 162 9.62 -8.20 0.21
CA GLU A 162 9.09 -9.21 -0.71
C GLU A 162 9.61 -9.03 -2.13
N VAL A 163 9.67 -7.79 -2.64
CA VAL A 163 10.24 -7.48 -3.96
C VAL A 163 11.72 -7.82 -4.02
N ILE A 164 12.52 -7.46 -3.00
CA ILE A 164 13.95 -7.82 -2.96
C ILE A 164 14.11 -9.34 -2.95
N MET A 165 13.30 -10.05 -2.16
CA MET A 165 13.33 -11.51 -2.13
C MET A 165 12.92 -12.15 -3.46
N GLU A 166 11.99 -11.55 -4.20
CA GLU A 166 11.61 -12.01 -5.53
C GLU A 166 12.77 -11.83 -6.53
N LEU A 167 13.47 -10.69 -6.48
CA LEU A 167 14.67 -10.46 -7.28
C LEU A 167 15.80 -11.44 -6.94
N GLU A 168 16.04 -11.72 -5.65
CA GLU A 168 17.10 -12.65 -5.20
C GLU A 168 16.90 -14.11 -5.65
N LYS A 169 15.69 -14.49 -6.08
CA LYS A 169 15.44 -15.84 -6.60
C LYS A 169 16.02 -16.03 -7.99
N GLU A 170 16.02 -14.98 -8.80
CA GLU A 170 16.28 -15.06 -10.24
C GLU A 170 17.55 -14.30 -10.67
N PHE A 171 18.01 -13.35 -9.85
CA PHE A 171 19.19 -12.55 -10.13
C PHE A 171 20.25 -12.70 -9.05
N GLU A 172 21.50 -12.80 -9.48
CA GLU A 172 22.68 -12.80 -8.64
C GLU A 172 23.17 -11.37 -8.39
N ASN A 173 23.82 -11.16 -7.25
CA ASN A 173 24.57 -9.94 -6.93
C ASN A 173 23.79 -8.62 -7.02
N LEU A 174 22.60 -8.56 -6.42
CA LEU A 174 21.77 -7.34 -6.37
C LEU A 174 22.48 -6.11 -5.76
N ASP A 175 23.54 -6.32 -4.98
CA ASP A 175 24.27 -5.25 -4.30
C ASP A 175 25.09 -4.37 -5.28
N GLU A 176 25.37 -4.85 -6.50
CA GLU A 176 25.99 -4.04 -7.57
C GLU A 176 24.99 -3.10 -8.27
N LEU A 177 23.70 -3.23 -7.96
CA LEU A 177 22.61 -2.41 -8.50
C LEU A 177 22.39 -2.51 -10.02
N ASP A 178 23.05 -3.43 -10.71
CA ASP A 178 22.93 -3.67 -12.16
C ASP A 178 22.61 -5.14 -12.43
N ILE A 179 21.46 -5.40 -13.05
CA ILE A 179 21.02 -6.75 -13.44
C ILE A 179 20.83 -6.88 -14.96
N ARG A 180 21.25 -5.89 -15.75
CA ARG A 180 20.97 -5.80 -17.21
C ARG A 180 21.50 -6.98 -18.01
N SER A 181 22.69 -7.47 -17.66
CA SER A 181 23.30 -8.63 -18.33
C SER A 181 22.46 -9.88 -18.11
N GLN A 182 21.99 -10.09 -16.87
CA GLN A 182 21.23 -11.26 -16.45
C GLN A 182 19.83 -11.30 -17.06
N ILE A 183 19.20 -10.13 -17.27
CA ILE A 183 17.89 -10.02 -17.91
C ILE A 183 17.88 -10.57 -19.34
N LYS A 184 18.94 -10.31 -20.12
CA LYS A 184 19.00 -10.75 -21.53
C LYS A 184 19.05 -12.26 -21.69
N GLU A 185 19.56 -12.94 -20.66
CA GLU A 185 19.80 -14.38 -20.65
C GLU A 185 18.69 -15.15 -19.95
N ASN A 186 17.74 -14.45 -19.31
CA ASN A 186 16.75 -15.06 -18.44
C ASN A 186 15.32 -15.01 -19.02
N GLU A 187 14.80 -16.19 -19.41
CA GLU A 187 13.42 -16.34 -19.90
C GLU A 187 12.36 -16.09 -18.80
N SER A 188 12.73 -16.15 -17.51
CA SER A 188 11.84 -15.97 -16.36
C SER A 188 11.54 -14.51 -16.01
N VAL A 189 12.20 -13.52 -16.64
CA VAL A 189 12.05 -12.09 -16.32
C VAL A 189 10.59 -11.63 -16.36
N LYS A 190 9.80 -12.14 -17.30
CA LYS A 190 8.36 -11.84 -17.39
C LYS A 190 7.60 -12.31 -16.14
N GLN A 191 7.97 -13.48 -15.60
CA GLN A 191 7.38 -14.02 -14.38
C GLN A 191 7.78 -13.20 -13.16
N VAL A 192 9.04 -12.73 -13.08
CA VAL A 192 9.50 -11.83 -12.01
C VAL A 192 8.71 -10.53 -12.02
N ILE A 193 8.58 -9.89 -13.18
CA ILE A 193 7.80 -8.66 -13.35
C ILE A 193 6.35 -8.88 -12.88
N TYR A 194 5.73 -9.97 -13.31
CA TYR A 194 4.38 -10.33 -12.89
C TYR A 194 4.26 -10.54 -11.37
N ASN A 195 5.21 -11.22 -10.75
CA ASN A 195 5.22 -11.46 -9.31
C ASN A 195 5.40 -10.15 -8.52
N ILE A 196 6.30 -9.27 -8.96
CA ILE A 196 6.51 -7.95 -8.36
C ILE A 196 5.25 -7.09 -8.48
N GLU A 197 4.59 -7.06 -9.64
CA GLU A 197 3.32 -6.33 -9.77
C GLU A 197 2.25 -6.84 -8.80
N ASN A 198 2.17 -8.16 -8.58
CA ASN A 198 1.22 -8.75 -7.64
C ASN A 198 1.54 -8.38 -6.19
N ILE A 199 2.83 -8.41 -5.82
CA ILE A 199 3.30 -7.98 -4.50
C ILE A 199 2.92 -6.51 -4.26
N ILE A 200 3.17 -5.64 -5.25
CA ILE A 200 2.98 -4.20 -5.11
C ILE A 200 1.50 -3.81 -5.05
N TYR A 201 0.68 -4.33 -5.96
CA TYR A 201 -0.73 -3.90 -6.12
C TYR A 201 -1.73 -4.82 -5.42
N ASP A 202 -1.26 -5.79 -4.63
CA ASP A 202 -2.11 -6.78 -3.96
C ASP A 202 -3.07 -7.47 -4.94
N LYS A 203 -2.62 -7.65 -6.19
CA LYS A 203 -3.34 -8.45 -7.19
C LYS A 203 -3.24 -9.90 -6.74
N SER A 204 -4.09 -10.28 -5.79
CA SER A 204 -4.19 -11.67 -5.36
C SER A 204 -4.43 -12.51 -6.61
N VAL A 205 -3.54 -13.47 -6.88
CA VAL A 205 -3.96 -14.64 -7.63
C VAL A 205 -4.97 -15.31 -6.71
N LYS A 206 -6.26 -14.99 -6.87
CA LYS A 206 -7.34 -15.82 -6.38
C LYS A 206 -7.24 -17.13 -7.15
N VAL A 207 -6.36 -18.03 -6.71
CA VAL A 207 -6.55 -19.45 -6.96
C VAL A 207 -7.79 -19.81 -6.15
N GLY A 208 -8.97 -19.63 -6.76
CA GLY A 208 -10.20 -20.13 -6.19
C GLY A 208 -10.10 -21.65 -6.09
N ASP A 209 -10.69 -22.21 -5.03
CA ASP A 209 -10.74 -23.64 -4.69
C ASP A 209 -11.29 -24.58 -5.80
N LYS A 210 -11.53 -24.08 -7.02
CA LYS A 210 -12.10 -24.82 -8.15
C LYS A 210 -11.17 -25.00 -9.35
N ASN A 211 -9.89 -24.62 -9.28
CA ASN A 211 -8.93 -25.06 -10.29
C ASN A 211 -8.57 -26.54 -10.04
N LYS A 212 -9.24 -27.44 -10.75
CA LYS A 212 -8.70 -28.78 -11.00
C LYS A 212 -7.44 -28.61 -11.84
N ILE A 213 -6.28 -28.76 -11.22
CA ILE A 213 -5.02 -28.89 -11.94
C ILE A 213 -5.05 -30.23 -12.67
N GLU A 214 -5.48 -30.23 -13.93
CA GLU A 214 -5.37 -31.40 -14.78
C GLU A 214 -3.88 -31.65 -15.09
N ARG A 215 -3.34 -32.66 -14.43
CA ARG A 215 -2.09 -33.36 -14.73
C ARG A 215 -0.82 -32.51 -14.67
N SER A 216 -0.38 -32.19 -13.46
CA SER A 216 1.03 -31.88 -13.23
C SER A 216 1.86 -33.17 -13.18
N ARG A 217 2.93 -33.23 -13.98
CA ARG A 217 3.88 -34.36 -14.10
C ARG A 217 4.58 -34.73 -12.78
N ILE A 218 4.44 -33.93 -11.74
CA ILE A 218 5.03 -34.13 -10.41
C ILE A 218 4.39 -35.31 -9.67
N GLY A 219 3.09 -35.57 -9.88
CA GLY A 219 2.38 -36.70 -9.24
C GLY A 219 2.76 -38.09 -9.78
N HIS A 220 3.37 -38.16 -10.97
CA HIS A 220 3.69 -39.44 -11.62
C HIS A 220 5.03 -40.04 -11.14
N LEU A 221 5.89 -39.24 -10.49
CA LEU A 221 7.18 -39.73 -9.96
C LEU A 221 7.03 -40.46 -8.63
N PHE A 222 6.05 -40.08 -7.80
CA PHE A 222 5.86 -40.64 -6.46
C PHE A 222 4.86 -41.81 -6.41
N GLY A 223 4.02 -41.97 -7.43
CA GLY A 223 3.04 -43.08 -7.50
C GLY A 223 3.64 -44.46 -7.71
N HIS A 224 4.86 -44.57 -8.27
CA HIS A 224 5.50 -45.87 -8.51
C HIS A 224 6.26 -46.45 -7.30
N LEU A 225 6.39 -45.69 -6.20
CA LEU A 225 7.13 -46.12 -5.01
C LEU A 225 6.26 -46.81 -3.95
N TRP A 226 4.95 -46.94 -4.18
CA TRP A 226 3.98 -47.41 -3.19
C TRP A 226 3.01 -48.49 -3.73
N GLU A 227 3.51 -49.40 -4.57
CA GLU A 227 2.71 -50.53 -5.08
C GLU A 227 3.36 -51.91 -4.83
N GLY A 228 4.23 -52.01 -3.81
CA GLY A 228 5.06 -53.19 -3.57
C GLY A 228 5.02 -53.82 -2.18
N ARG A 229 4.07 -53.46 -1.31
CA ARG A 229 3.88 -54.13 0.00
C ARG A 229 2.41 -54.13 0.38
N ASP A 230 1.71 -55.18 -0.03
CA ASP A 230 0.67 -55.85 0.77
C ASP A 230 0.06 -57.00 -0.05
N LYS A 231 0.77 -58.13 -0.05
CA LYS A 231 0.20 -59.47 -0.24
C LYS A 231 1.01 -60.47 0.59
N LYS A 232 0.55 -60.74 1.80
CA LYS A 232 0.45 -62.08 2.41
C LYS A 232 -0.30 -61.99 3.72
#